data_AF-A0A356EK34-F1
#
_entry.id   AF-A0A356EK34-F1
#
_cell.length_a   1.000
_cell.length_b   1.000
_cell.length_c   1.000
_cell.angle_alpha   90.00
_cell.angle_beta   90.00
_cell.angle_gamma   90.00
#
_symmetry.space_group_name_H-M   'P 1'
#
loop_
_entity.id
_entity.type
_entity.pdbx_description
1 polymer ?
#
loop_
_entity_poly.entity_id
_entity_poly.type
_entity_poly.pdbx_seq_one_letter_code
_entity_poly.pdbx_strand_id
1 'polypeptide(L)'
;MFDRAVLDSGHPIRLVSGLLLLIGIVVGAPTTTEAGGILDDVTRWPGGRSMSSSSARLGDDGRPSPTLNVDVQRIVEPGETIVIADLKGPGVITHIWMTMYHFQSLQFGPEVGGRANPREVLIRMYWDGREKPDVEVPLGDFFAAGLGKKMEVQSIPVVVEDGDSYNCWWRMPFRKSARIEVVNQGSKTLRAPFYTVDWIKKDS
;
A
#
# COMPACT_ATOMS: atom_id res chain seq x y z
N MET A 1 1.66 -50.35 94.76
CA MET A 1 1.63 -48.88 94.81
C MET A 1 0.43 -48.46 93.96
N PHE A 2 -0.54 -47.79 94.58
CA PHE A 2 -1.75 -47.07 94.09
C PHE A 2 -1.71 -46.62 92.61
N ASP A 3 -2.79 -46.36 91.85
CA ASP A 3 -4.26 -46.49 91.88
C ASP A 3 -4.73 -45.93 90.48
N ARG A 4 -6.02 -46.06 90.16
CA ARG A 4 -6.83 -45.64 88.97
C ARG A 4 -6.53 -44.22 88.39
N ALA A 5 -6.89 -43.83 87.15
CA ALA A 5 -8.24 -43.70 86.55
C ALA A 5 -8.16 -43.15 85.08
N VAL A 6 -8.98 -43.63 84.10
CA VAL A 6 -10.18 -42.97 83.46
C VAL A 6 -9.86 -41.90 82.37
N LEU A 7 -9.98 -42.23 81.07
CA LEU A 7 -11.06 -41.97 80.06
C LEU A 7 -11.33 -40.49 79.67
N ASP A 8 -11.23 -40.16 78.36
CA ASP A 8 -12.26 -39.49 77.51
C ASP A 8 -11.71 -39.29 76.06
N SER A 9 -12.17 -40.01 75.02
CA SER A 9 -13.24 -39.74 74.02
C SER A 9 -12.94 -38.71 72.90
N GLY A 10 -13.11 -39.16 71.65
CA GLY A 10 -13.04 -38.33 70.43
C GLY A 10 -13.00 -39.18 69.14
N HIS A 11 -14.06 -39.13 68.35
CA HIS A 11 -14.46 -40.08 67.28
C HIS A 11 -13.57 -40.16 66.01
N PRO A 12 -13.65 -41.27 65.23
CA PRO A 12 -12.84 -41.51 64.03
C PRO A 12 -13.47 -40.99 62.73
N ILE A 13 -12.68 -40.34 61.87
CA ILE A 13 -13.06 -39.97 60.50
C ILE A 13 -12.82 -41.19 59.58
N ARG A 14 -13.89 -41.74 59.00
CA ARG A 14 -13.84 -42.74 57.93
C ARG A 14 -13.75 -42.04 56.58
N LEU A 15 -12.65 -42.24 55.85
CA LEU A 15 -12.47 -41.78 54.48
C LEU A 15 -13.09 -42.83 53.53
N VAL A 16 -14.15 -42.46 52.80
CA VAL A 16 -14.77 -43.28 51.76
C VAL A 16 -14.12 -42.92 50.42
N SER A 17 -13.38 -43.85 49.83
CA SER A 17 -12.83 -43.71 48.46
C SER A 17 -13.92 -44.00 47.42
N GLY A 18 -14.44 -42.94 46.80
CA GLY A 18 -15.24 -43.02 45.58
C GLY A 18 -14.44 -42.52 44.38
N LEU A 19 -14.04 -43.42 43.47
CA LEU A 19 -13.38 -43.08 42.22
C LEU A 19 -14.45 -42.78 41.16
N LEU A 20 -14.65 -41.50 40.84
CA LEU A 20 -15.52 -41.03 39.75
C LEU A 20 -14.79 -41.20 38.40
N LEU A 21 -15.39 -41.98 37.49
CA LEU A 21 -14.93 -42.11 36.10
C LEU A 21 -15.46 -40.90 35.29
N LEU A 22 -14.59 -39.97 34.92
CA LEU A 22 -14.92 -38.86 34.01
C LEU A 22 -14.85 -39.35 32.56
N ILE A 23 -16.01 -39.49 31.91
CA ILE A 23 -16.09 -39.63 30.44
C ILE A 23 -15.96 -38.22 29.86
N GLY A 24 -14.78 -37.88 29.35
CA GLY A 24 -14.56 -36.65 28.59
C GLY A 24 -15.22 -36.77 27.21
N ILE A 25 -16.28 -36.01 26.97
CA ILE A 25 -16.79 -35.80 25.62
C ILE A 25 -15.87 -34.78 24.95
N VAL A 26 -14.99 -35.24 24.07
CA VAL A 26 -14.31 -34.36 23.13
C VAL A 26 -15.31 -33.99 22.05
N VAL A 27 -15.99 -32.85 22.20
CA VAL A 27 -16.72 -32.22 21.11
C VAL A 27 -15.65 -31.68 20.16
N GLY A 28 -15.36 -32.42 19.10
CA GLY A 28 -14.58 -31.89 17.98
C GLY A 28 -15.36 -30.75 17.35
N ALA A 29 -14.99 -29.50 17.67
CA ALA A 29 -15.44 -28.37 16.88
C ALA A 29 -14.93 -28.59 15.45
N PRO A 30 -15.77 -28.49 14.40
CA PRO A 30 -15.26 -28.50 13.04
C PRO A 30 -14.41 -27.25 12.86
N THR A 31 -13.10 -27.38 12.98
CA THR A 31 -12.15 -26.38 12.49
C THR A 31 -12.07 -26.51 10.98
N THR A 32 -13.14 -26.12 10.29
CA THR A 32 -13.06 -25.75 8.88
C THR A 32 -12.91 -24.24 8.84
N THR A 33 -11.72 -23.75 9.18
CA THR A 33 -11.26 -22.48 8.64
C THR A 33 -10.84 -22.81 7.21
N GLU A 34 -11.78 -22.76 6.26
CA GLU A 34 -11.37 -22.64 4.86
C GLU A 34 -10.62 -21.31 4.77
N ALA A 35 -9.29 -21.40 4.72
CA ALA A 35 -8.47 -20.27 4.33
C ALA A 35 -8.89 -19.93 2.91
N GLY A 36 -9.64 -18.83 2.75
CA GLY A 36 -10.13 -18.42 1.45
C GLY A 36 -8.99 -18.31 0.44
N GLY A 37 -9.22 -18.81 -0.77
CA GLY A 37 -8.28 -18.72 -1.88
C GLY A 37 -8.06 -17.26 -2.32
N ILE A 38 -6.96 -17.00 -3.04
CA ILE A 38 -6.63 -15.67 -3.57
C ILE A 38 -7.71 -15.08 -4.48
N LEU A 39 -8.60 -15.92 -5.03
CA LEU A 39 -9.65 -15.53 -5.95
C LEU A 39 -11.03 -15.35 -5.30
N ASP A 40 -11.18 -15.70 -4.03
CA ASP A 40 -12.50 -15.80 -3.37
C ASP A 40 -13.24 -14.46 -3.29
N ASP A 41 -12.49 -13.36 -3.29
CA ASP A 41 -13.01 -12.00 -3.24
C ASP A 41 -13.24 -11.37 -4.63
N VAL A 42 -12.86 -12.04 -5.72
CA VAL A 42 -12.99 -11.48 -7.09
C VAL A 42 -14.44 -11.25 -7.48
N THR A 43 -15.36 -12.08 -7.01
CA THR A 43 -16.80 -11.93 -7.28
C THR A 43 -17.51 -10.99 -6.31
N ARG A 44 -16.78 -10.37 -5.38
CA ARG A 44 -17.34 -9.47 -4.37
C ARG A 44 -17.08 -8.03 -4.77
N TRP A 45 -18.10 -7.20 -4.69
CA TRP A 45 -17.93 -5.77 -4.91
C TRP A 45 -17.17 -5.16 -3.72
N PRO A 46 -15.98 -4.57 -3.91
CA PRO A 46 -15.30 -3.90 -2.81
C PRO A 46 -16.11 -2.68 -2.39
N GLY A 47 -16.47 -2.60 -1.10
CA GLY A 47 -17.22 -1.45 -0.58
C GLY A 47 -16.50 -0.12 -0.82
N GLY A 48 -17.26 0.95 -1.06
CA GLY A 48 -16.76 2.28 -1.41
C GLY A 48 -16.86 2.62 -2.90
N ARG A 49 -16.22 3.71 -3.29
CA ARG A 49 -16.24 4.24 -4.67
C ARG A 49 -14.85 4.23 -5.28
N SER A 50 -14.73 3.68 -6.49
CA SER A 50 -13.50 3.79 -7.27
C SER A 50 -13.27 5.24 -7.72
N MET A 51 -12.05 5.72 -7.53
CA MET A 51 -11.60 7.06 -7.83
C MET A 51 -10.21 7.00 -8.46
N SER A 52 -9.84 8.02 -9.23
CA SER A 52 -8.50 8.11 -9.83
C SER A 52 -8.00 9.56 -9.85
N SER A 53 -6.71 9.76 -9.60
CA SER A 53 -5.97 11.00 -9.88
C SER A 53 -4.95 10.70 -10.96
N SER A 54 -5.09 11.28 -12.14
CA SER A 54 -4.20 11.00 -13.26
C SER A 54 -3.63 12.28 -13.86
N SER A 55 -2.63 12.12 -14.73
CA SER A 55 -2.07 13.20 -15.54
C SER A 55 -2.99 13.64 -16.69
N ALA A 56 -4.15 12.98 -16.86
CA ALA A 56 -5.10 13.26 -17.93
C ALA A 56 -5.52 14.73 -17.93
N ARG A 57 -5.59 15.33 -19.11
CA ARG A 57 -6.00 16.73 -19.21
C ARG A 57 -7.50 16.81 -19.02
N LEU A 58 -7.91 17.55 -18.00
CA LEU A 58 -9.31 17.82 -17.77
C LEU A 58 -9.81 18.92 -18.70
N GLY A 59 -11.02 18.75 -19.23
CA GLY A 59 -11.77 19.81 -19.88
C GLY A 59 -12.41 20.75 -18.85
N ASP A 60 -13.16 21.73 -19.35
CA ASP A 60 -13.85 22.72 -18.50
C ASP A 60 -14.90 22.10 -17.57
N ASP A 61 -15.37 20.88 -17.89
CA ASP A 61 -16.30 20.09 -17.09
C ASP A 61 -15.61 19.26 -15.99
N GLY A 62 -14.28 19.37 -15.86
CA GLY A 62 -13.49 18.62 -14.88
C GLY A 62 -13.34 17.13 -15.20
N ARG A 63 -13.68 16.69 -16.41
CA ARG A 63 -13.50 15.30 -16.88
C ARG A 63 -12.36 15.23 -17.88
N PRO A 64 -11.72 14.06 -18.06
CA PRO A 64 -10.75 13.87 -19.13
C PRO A 64 -11.32 14.32 -20.48
N SER A 65 -10.58 15.20 -21.17
CA SER A 65 -11.06 15.80 -22.41
C SER A 65 -11.09 14.75 -23.53
N PRO A 66 -12.25 14.53 -24.19
CA PRO A 66 -12.36 13.50 -25.23
C PRO A 66 -11.71 13.90 -26.56
N THR A 67 -11.29 15.15 -26.71
CA THR A 67 -10.78 15.72 -27.98
C THR A 67 -9.30 16.11 -27.92
N LEU A 68 -8.66 15.96 -26.76
CA LEU A 68 -7.27 16.35 -26.54
C LEU A 68 -6.42 15.12 -26.24
N ASN A 69 -5.30 14.96 -26.96
CA ASN A 69 -4.28 13.96 -26.68
C ASN A 69 -3.06 14.60 -26.01
N VAL A 70 -3.31 15.31 -24.92
CA VAL A 70 -2.30 16.02 -24.13
C VAL A 70 -2.50 15.68 -22.66
N ASP A 71 -2.58 14.37 -22.38
CA ASP A 71 -2.69 13.76 -21.04
C ASP A 71 -1.39 13.86 -20.23
N VAL A 72 -0.64 14.89 -20.56
CA VAL A 72 0.57 15.36 -19.91
C VAL A 72 0.71 16.85 -20.20
N GLN A 73 0.63 17.65 -19.15
CA GLN A 73 1.17 19.01 -19.16
C GLN A 73 1.99 19.19 -17.90
N ARG A 74 3.26 18.78 -17.96
CA ARG A 74 4.30 19.27 -17.06
C ARG A 74 5.68 18.92 -17.60
N ILE A 75 6.46 19.97 -17.79
CA ILE A 75 7.90 19.93 -17.59
C ILE A 75 8.09 20.15 -16.09
N VAL A 76 8.92 19.34 -15.43
CA VAL A 76 9.27 19.54 -14.01
C VAL A 76 10.74 19.92 -13.99
N GLU A 77 11.01 21.19 -13.72
CA GLU A 77 12.37 21.73 -13.74
C GLU A 77 13.19 21.25 -12.53
N PRO A 78 14.52 21.31 -12.59
CA PRO A 78 15.39 21.06 -11.44
C PRO A 78 14.93 21.81 -10.18
N GLY A 79 14.73 21.09 -9.08
CA GLY A 79 14.24 21.60 -7.81
C GLY A 79 12.72 21.74 -7.69
N GLU A 80 11.98 21.56 -8.79
CA GLU A 80 10.52 21.68 -8.79
C GLU A 80 9.84 20.44 -8.18
N THR A 81 8.69 20.67 -7.55
CA THR A 81 7.82 19.63 -7.01
C THR A 81 6.44 19.73 -7.64
N ILE A 82 5.91 18.60 -8.10
CA ILE A 82 4.51 18.49 -8.52
C ILE A 82 3.73 17.60 -7.56
N VAL A 83 2.49 17.98 -7.29
CA VAL A 83 1.52 17.14 -6.58
C VAL A 83 0.78 16.29 -7.61
N ILE A 84 0.95 14.97 -7.55
CA ILE A 84 0.31 14.02 -8.48
C ILE A 84 -1.00 13.45 -7.92
N ALA A 85 -1.18 13.52 -6.59
CA ALA A 85 -2.43 13.17 -5.92
C ALA A 85 -2.61 14.03 -4.66
N ASP A 86 -3.78 14.63 -4.51
CA ASP A 86 -4.26 15.23 -3.24
C ASP A 86 -5.67 14.70 -2.93
N LEU A 87 -5.71 13.58 -2.23
CA LEU A 87 -6.90 12.76 -2.02
C LEU A 87 -7.57 13.11 -0.69
N LYS A 88 -8.90 13.29 -0.69
CA LYS A 88 -9.68 13.69 0.51
C LYS A 88 -10.71 12.63 0.92
N GLY A 89 -10.74 12.31 2.21
CA GLY A 89 -11.61 11.33 2.85
C GLY A 89 -10.85 10.08 3.32
N PRO A 90 -11.54 9.13 3.98
CA PRO A 90 -10.97 7.81 4.21
C PRO A 90 -10.88 7.06 2.87
N GLY A 91 -9.80 6.33 2.68
CA GLY A 91 -9.58 5.64 1.41
C GLY A 91 -8.40 4.68 1.46
N VAL A 92 -8.24 3.94 0.36
CA VAL A 92 -7.10 3.05 0.16
C VAL A 92 -6.62 3.23 -1.26
N ILE A 93 -5.37 3.67 -1.45
CA ILE A 93 -4.72 3.59 -2.76
C ILE A 93 -4.52 2.13 -3.10
N THR A 94 -4.90 1.76 -4.31
CA THR A 94 -4.94 0.37 -4.76
C THR A 94 -3.97 0.11 -5.90
N HIS A 95 -3.63 1.15 -6.65
CA HIS A 95 -2.73 1.06 -7.77
C HIS A 95 -2.08 2.43 -8.03
N ILE A 96 -0.78 2.41 -8.31
CA ILE A 96 -0.03 3.56 -8.82
C ILE A 96 0.66 3.11 -10.09
N TRP A 97 0.40 3.83 -11.18
CA TRP A 97 1.15 3.73 -12.41
C TRP A 97 1.86 5.04 -12.69
N MET A 98 3.07 4.97 -13.23
CA MET A 98 3.81 6.14 -13.69
C MET A 98 4.77 5.80 -14.82
N THR A 99 5.00 6.74 -15.72
CA THR A 99 6.12 6.73 -16.67
C THR A 99 6.62 8.14 -16.92
N MET A 100 7.82 8.27 -17.48
CA MET A 100 8.43 9.54 -17.84
C MET A 100 9.49 9.34 -18.91
N TYR A 101 9.85 10.42 -19.61
CA TYR A 101 10.94 10.37 -20.58
C TYR A 101 12.30 10.51 -19.89
N HIS A 102 12.88 9.39 -19.51
CA HIS A 102 14.21 9.33 -18.88
C HIS A 102 15.20 8.47 -19.68
N PHE A 103 14.76 7.38 -20.32
CA PHE A 103 15.60 6.57 -21.22
C PHE A 103 15.32 6.82 -22.71
N GLN A 104 14.07 7.05 -23.10
CA GLN A 104 13.65 7.25 -24.50
C GLN A 104 13.55 8.73 -24.90
N SER A 105 13.80 9.04 -26.18
CA SER A 105 13.73 10.41 -26.73
C SER A 105 12.42 10.66 -27.45
N LEU A 106 11.78 11.80 -27.18
CA LEU A 106 10.67 12.32 -27.98
C LEU A 106 11.11 12.98 -29.30
N GLN A 107 12.39 13.32 -29.42
CA GLN A 107 12.96 13.98 -30.59
C GLN A 107 13.98 13.06 -31.28
N PHE A 108 13.97 13.08 -32.61
CA PHE A 108 15.02 12.48 -33.41
C PHE A 108 16.32 13.27 -33.20
N GLY A 109 17.35 12.60 -32.68
CA GLY A 109 18.66 13.19 -32.38
C GLY A 109 19.01 13.16 -30.90
N PRO A 110 20.27 13.50 -30.55
CA PRO A 110 20.72 13.57 -29.17
C PRO A 110 20.00 14.70 -28.42
N GLU A 111 19.50 14.43 -27.22
CA GLU A 111 18.87 15.45 -26.40
C GLU A 111 19.93 16.39 -25.82
N VAL A 112 19.85 17.67 -26.18
CA VAL A 112 20.71 18.73 -25.68
C VAL A 112 20.35 18.98 -24.21
N GLY A 113 21.24 18.62 -23.28
CA GLY A 113 21.05 18.76 -21.82
C GLY A 113 20.75 17.46 -21.07
N GLY A 114 20.41 16.38 -21.78
CA GLY A 114 20.06 15.09 -21.17
C GLY A 114 18.75 15.12 -20.37
N ARG A 115 18.43 14.01 -19.68
CA ARG A 115 17.17 13.80 -18.95
C ARG A 115 17.39 13.57 -17.46
N ALA A 116 16.39 13.93 -16.65
CA ALA A 116 16.35 13.52 -15.24
C ALA A 116 16.42 11.99 -15.14
N ASN A 117 17.29 11.49 -14.29
CA ASN A 117 17.39 10.06 -14.01
C ASN A 117 16.34 9.66 -12.94
N PRO A 118 15.70 8.48 -12.99
CA PRO A 118 14.77 8.02 -11.94
C PRO A 118 15.37 7.97 -10.53
N ARG A 119 16.71 7.94 -10.40
CA ARG A 119 17.44 8.04 -9.14
C ARG A 119 17.44 9.46 -8.56
N GLU A 120 17.27 10.47 -9.41
CA GLU A 120 17.26 11.89 -9.06
C GLU A 120 15.83 12.45 -8.90
N VAL A 121 14.83 11.66 -9.26
CA VAL A 121 13.42 11.98 -9.05
C VAL A 121 12.96 11.30 -7.76
N LEU A 122 12.41 12.06 -6.83
CA LEU A 122 11.97 11.57 -5.53
C LEU A 122 10.44 11.44 -5.51
N ILE A 123 9.92 10.36 -4.94
CA ILE A 123 8.50 10.24 -4.58
C ILE A 123 8.33 10.48 -3.09
N ARG A 124 7.39 11.34 -2.74
CA ARG A 124 7.02 11.65 -1.35
C ARG A 124 5.55 11.37 -1.12
N MET A 125 5.22 10.63 -0.06
CA MET A 125 3.83 10.34 0.32
C MET A 125 3.57 10.79 1.75
N TYR A 126 2.45 11.49 1.94
CA TYR A 126 2.02 12.04 3.22
C TYR A 126 0.62 11.50 3.54
N TRP A 127 0.44 11.04 4.77
CA TRP A 127 -0.84 10.52 5.24
C TRP A 127 -1.45 11.44 6.29
N ASP A 128 -2.78 11.61 6.22
CA ASP A 128 -3.62 12.22 7.25
C ASP A 128 -3.19 13.63 7.72
N GLY A 129 -2.59 14.41 6.82
CA GLY A 129 -2.21 15.81 7.05
C GLY A 129 -0.88 15.98 7.80
N ARG A 130 -0.06 14.93 7.88
CA ARG A 130 1.29 15.04 8.47
C ARG A 130 2.20 15.93 7.63
N GLU A 131 3.05 16.70 8.32
CA GLU A 131 4.04 17.58 7.68
C GLU A 131 5.22 16.80 7.09
N LYS A 132 5.67 15.74 7.78
CA LYS A 132 6.77 14.89 7.33
C LYS A 132 6.24 13.77 6.42
N PRO A 133 6.88 13.49 5.27
CA PRO A 133 6.49 12.34 4.46
C PRO A 133 6.82 11.02 5.18
N ASP A 134 5.89 10.07 5.10
CA ASP A 134 6.06 8.72 5.64
C ASP A 134 6.76 7.79 4.63
N VAL A 135 6.66 8.11 3.33
CA VAL A 135 7.44 7.50 2.25
C VAL A 135 8.23 8.61 1.56
N GLU A 136 9.54 8.48 1.52
CA GLU A 136 10.45 9.40 0.82
C GLU A 136 11.61 8.61 0.23
N VAL A 137 11.56 8.33 -1.07
CA VAL A 137 12.56 7.49 -1.76
C VAL A 137 12.74 7.93 -3.22
N PRO A 138 13.90 7.64 -3.85
CA PRO A 138 14.02 7.79 -5.29
C PRO A 138 12.98 6.94 -6.03
N LEU A 139 12.52 7.44 -7.16
CA LEU A 139 11.43 6.85 -7.93
C LEU A 139 11.77 5.44 -8.38
N GLY A 140 12.96 5.24 -8.96
CA GLY A 140 13.41 3.91 -9.38
C GLY A 140 13.46 2.92 -8.20
N ASP A 141 13.95 3.38 -7.04
CA ASP A 141 14.08 2.54 -5.84
C ASP A 141 12.71 2.15 -5.27
N PHE A 142 11.71 3.04 -5.31
CA PHE A 142 10.33 2.72 -4.92
C PHE A 142 9.74 1.54 -5.71
N PHE A 143 10.01 1.51 -7.02
CA PHE A 143 9.54 0.46 -7.93
C PHE A 143 10.54 -0.69 -8.08
N ALA A 144 11.52 -0.81 -7.17
CA ALA A 144 12.60 -1.80 -7.20
C ALA A 144 13.46 -1.78 -8.48
N ALA A 145 13.30 -0.77 -9.35
CA ALA A 145 14.12 -0.50 -10.52
C ALA A 145 15.27 0.44 -10.17
N GLY A 146 16.16 -0.02 -9.28
CA GLY A 146 17.18 0.81 -8.66
C GLY A 146 18.34 1.22 -9.57
N LEU A 147 19.31 1.92 -8.98
CA LEU A 147 20.57 2.36 -9.62
C LEU A 147 20.40 3.33 -10.81
N GLY A 148 19.19 3.78 -11.11
CA GLY A 148 18.94 4.71 -12.21
C GLY A 148 19.16 4.11 -13.59
N LYS A 149 19.04 2.79 -13.72
CA LYS A 149 19.24 2.04 -14.98
C LYS A 149 17.91 1.52 -15.50
N LYS A 150 17.81 1.38 -16.82
CA LYS A 150 16.66 0.71 -17.47
C LYS A 150 16.67 -0.76 -17.05
N MET A 151 15.66 -1.18 -16.29
CA MET A 151 15.55 -2.55 -15.82
C MET A 151 14.11 -2.98 -15.64
N GLU A 152 13.83 -4.24 -15.98
CA GLU A 152 12.54 -4.84 -15.72
C GLU A 152 12.47 -5.42 -14.31
N VAL A 153 11.29 -5.32 -13.72
CA VAL A 153 10.97 -5.93 -12.42
C VAL A 153 9.66 -6.67 -12.58
N GLN A 154 9.62 -7.94 -12.18
CA GLN A 154 8.41 -8.77 -12.20
C GLN A 154 8.19 -9.31 -10.79
N SER A 155 7.19 -8.77 -10.10
CA SER A 155 6.78 -9.21 -8.76
C SER A 155 5.29 -9.02 -8.56
N ILE A 156 4.73 -9.56 -7.48
CA ILE A 156 3.30 -9.40 -7.17
C ILE A 156 2.94 -7.92 -6.88
N PRO A 157 3.62 -7.20 -5.98
CA PRO A 157 3.21 -5.85 -5.63
C PRO A 157 3.78 -4.76 -6.55
N VAL A 158 4.85 -5.03 -7.29
CA VAL A 158 5.57 -4.04 -8.09
C VAL A 158 6.02 -4.65 -9.41
N VAL A 159 5.73 -3.96 -10.52
CA VAL A 159 6.16 -4.37 -11.85
C VAL A 159 6.75 -3.17 -12.58
N VAL A 160 7.88 -3.37 -13.23
CA VAL A 160 8.45 -2.41 -14.18
C VAL A 160 8.55 -3.11 -15.52
N GLU A 161 7.68 -2.74 -16.45
CA GLU A 161 7.61 -3.31 -17.80
C GLU A 161 8.43 -2.45 -18.78
N ASP A 162 9.19 -3.11 -19.66
CA ASP A 162 10.17 -2.50 -20.57
C ASP A 162 11.08 -1.46 -19.88
N GLY A 163 11.32 -1.60 -18.57
CA GLY A 163 12.18 -0.70 -17.81
C GLY A 163 11.76 0.77 -17.71
N ASP A 164 10.55 1.13 -18.12
CA ASP A 164 10.03 2.51 -18.02
C ASP A 164 8.53 2.64 -17.73
N SER A 165 7.78 1.53 -17.61
CA SER A 165 6.38 1.49 -17.15
C SER A 165 6.33 1.00 -15.70
N TYR A 166 6.24 1.94 -14.75
CA TYR A 166 6.32 1.67 -13.32
C TYR A 166 4.93 1.43 -12.72
N ASN A 167 4.71 0.25 -12.14
CA ASN A 167 3.44 -0.17 -11.57
C ASN A 167 3.61 -0.65 -10.12
N CYS A 168 2.66 -0.27 -9.25
CA CYS A 168 2.63 -0.65 -7.84
C CYS A 168 1.19 -0.95 -7.40
N TRP A 169 0.99 -2.09 -6.73
CA TRP A 169 -0.30 -2.58 -6.20
C TRP A 169 -0.32 -2.71 -4.66
N TRP A 170 0.66 -2.13 -3.97
CA TRP A 170 0.59 -2.03 -2.51
C TRP A 170 -0.68 -1.29 -2.09
N ARG A 171 -1.35 -1.82 -1.06
CA ARG A 171 -2.52 -1.17 -0.47
C ARG A 171 -2.04 -0.13 0.53
N MET A 172 -2.35 1.14 0.27
CA MET A 172 -1.93 2.26 1.13
C MET A 172 -3.17 2.95 1.71
N PRO A 173 -3.66 2.50 2.88
CA PRO A 173 -4.83 3.07 3.54
C PRO A 173 -4.53 4.41 4.21
N PHE A 174 -5.50 5.31 4.22
CA PHE A 174 -5.48 6.60 4.91
C PHE A 174 -6.86 6.94 5.47
N ARG A 175 -6.93 7.72 6.56
CA ARG A 175 -8.18 8.00 7.27
C ARG A 175 -8.82 9.33 6.88
N LYS A 176 -8.01 10.34 6.58
CA LYS A 176 -8.44 11.72 6.33
C LYS A 176 -8.03 12.22 4.95
N SER A 177 -6.77 11.99 4.58
CA SER A 177 -6.24 12.43 3.30
C SER A 177 -4.92 11.73 2.94
N ALA A 178 -4.59 11.71 1.66
CA ALA A 178 -3.30 11.29 1.16
C ALA A 178 -2.77 12.32 0.16
N ARG A 179 -1.50 12.68 0.27
CA ARG A 179 -0.83 13.54 -0.72
C ARG A 179 0.38 12.80 -1.27
N ILE A 180 0.54 12.79 -2.60
CA ILE A 180 1.71 12.25 -3.27
C ILE A 180 2.35 13.35 -4.11
N GLU A 181 3.64 13.54 -3.88
CA GLU A 181 4.49 14.50 -4.55
C GLU A 181 5.59 13.79 -5.34
N VAL A 182 5.93 14.36 -6.49
CA VAL A 182 7.10 13.99 -7.29
C VAL A 182 8.02 15.21 -7.32
N VAL A 183 9.26 15.03 -6.87
CA VAL A 183 10.26 16.10 -6.76
C VAL A 183 11.39 15.80 -7.72
N ASN A 184 11.74 16.75 -8.58
CA ASN A 184 12.95 16.65 -9.38
C ASN A 184 14.14 17.21 -8.58
N GLN A 185 14.95 16.34 -7.96
CA GLN A 185 16.17 16.75 -7.26
C GLN A 185 17.42 16.73 -8.14
N GLY A 186 17.25 16.35 -9.41
CA GLY A 186 18.34 16.33 -10.39
C GLY A 186 18.67 17.71 -10.94
N SER A 187 19.73 17.76 -11.74
CA SER A 187 20.12 18.98 -12.46
C SER A 187 19.52 19.07 -13.86
N LYS A 188 18.70 18.09 -14.26
CA LYS A 188 18.12 17.96 -15.58
C LYS A 188 16.62 17.96 -15.48
N THR A 189 15.97 18.42 -16.53
CA THR A 189 14.52 18.51 -16.61
C THR A 189 13.87 17.12 -16.64
N LEU A 190 12.82 16.93 -15.83
CA LEU A 190 11.94 15.77 -15.91
C LEU A 190 10.81 16.09 -16.90
N ARG A 191 10.78 15.35 -18.01
CA ARG A 191 9.83 15.60 -19.09
C ARG A 191 8.69 14.59 -19.08
N ALA A 192 7.50 15.15 -19.27
CA ALA A 192 6.25 14.42 -19.47
C ALA A 192 6.08 13.23 -18.48
N PRO A 193 6.00 13.52 -17.17
CA PRO A 193 5.59 12.52 -16.20
C PRO A 193 4.10 12.21 -16.40
N PHE A 194 3.81 10.99 -16.83
CA PHE A 194 2.45 10.46 -16.85
C PHE A 194 2.24 9.63 -15.59
N TYR A 195 1.05 9.70 -15.02
CA TYR A 195 0.74 8.93 -13.83
C TYR A 195 -0.75 8.69 -13.70
N THR A 196 -1.07 7.65 -12.94
CA THR A 196 -2.41 7.35 -12.46
C THR A 196 -2.29 6.81 -11.04
N VAL A 197 -3.06 7.38 -10.12
CA VAL A 197 -3.19 6.94 -8.73
C VAL A 197 -4.64 6.53 -8.52
N ASP A 198 -4.89 5.23 -8.60
CA ASP A 198 -6.21 4.66 -8.39
C ASP A 198 -6.41 4.33 -6.91
N TRP A 199 -7.60 4.66 -6.42
CA TRP A 199 -7.93 4.45 -5.02
C TRP A 199 -9.41 4.19 -4.83
N ILE A 200 -9.74 3.50 -3.75
CA ILE A 200 -11.11 3.29 -3.32
C ILE A 200 -11.39 4.28 -2.19
N LYS A 201 -12.26 5.25 -2.45
CA LYS A 201 -12.80 6.14 -1.43
C LYS A 201 -13.81 5.36 -0.59
N LYS A 202 -13.63 5.39 0.73
CA LYS A 202 -14.53 4.76 1.68
C LYS A 202 -15.56 5.77 2.17
N ASP A 203 -16.66 5.26 2.68
CA ASP A 203 -17.67 6.07 3.35
C ASP A 203 -17.11 6.54 4.71
N SER A 204 -17.44 7.78 5.08
CA SER A 204 -16.97 8.43 6.31
C SER A 204 -17.86 8.14 7.50
#